data_AF-A0A4Z1KY53-F1
#
_entry.id   AF-A0A4Z1KY53-F1
#
_cell.length_a   1.000
_cell.length_b   1.000
_cell.length_c   1.000
_cell.angle_alpha   90.00
_cell.angle_beta   90.00
_cell.angle_gamma   90.00
#
_symmetry.space_group_name_H-M   'P 1'
#
loop_
_entity.id
_entity.type
_entity.pdbx_description
1 polymer ?
#
loop_
_entity_poly.entity_id
_entity_poly.type
_entity_poly.pdbx_seq_one_letter_code
_entity_poly.pdbx_strand_id
1 'polypeptide(L)'
;MTSRFWSHSPIDEEEEMNQRTQQQRPSTHSRSGPWTSELLTSEERARRANLSNADRQVEARAAREAYDQAQSHSREETWYQRSRTHRSSPGTPSGNPQFFQGSTQPKTAKQTKQAEKAQRAAEKKHRQEARREAEEEARKEKKHFESMTQWEYAKQWSTSDRATYGNAFDEFSASAAAFITDNTREFPRLKKHGCARNNCVQGEILGVCHHEVELTLRGSGVFDEKMMKKERLRWHPDRWTGKGDLQIKANELFQLIQRIIDGDVNA
;
A
#
# COMPACT_ATOMS: atom_id res chain seq x y z
N MET A 1 -22.60 -16.54 8.93
CA MET A 1 -21.14 -16.75 8.91
C MET A 1 -20.73 -16.88 7.47
N THR A 2 -20.09 -15.86 6.89
CA THR A 2 -19.21 -15.95 5.71
C THR A 2 -18.64 -14.57 5.45
N SER A 3 -17.32 -14.48 5.63
CA SER A 3 -16.42 -13.40 5.24
C SER A 3 -16.54 -13.11 3.74
N ARG A 4 -16.49 -11.83 3.32
CA ARG A 4 -16.14 -11.47 1.94
C ARG A 4 -15.30 -10.21 1.82
N PHE A 5 -14.17 -10.44 1.17
CA PHE A 5 -13.18 -9.53 0.62
C PHE A 5 -13.79 -8.70 -0.51
N TRP A 6 -13.41 -7.42 -0.59
CA TRP A 6 -13.68 -6.56 -1.73
C TRP A 6 -12.52 -6.71 -2.71
N SER A 7 -12.73 -7.52 -3.74
CA SER A 7 -11.72 -7.92 -4.71
C SER A 7 -11.32 -6.77 -5.64
N HIS A 8 -10.05 -6.36 -5.53
CA HIS A 8 -9.24 -6.16 -6.73
C HIS A 8 -9.01 -7.52 -7.39
N SER A 9 -9.07 -7.60 -8.72
CA SER A 9 -8.92 -8.84 -9.51
C SER A 9 -7.64 -9.62 -9.15
N PRO A 10 -7.71 -10.97 -9.05
CA PRO A 10 -6.53 -11.83 -9.12
C PRO A 10 -6.18 -12.05 -10.60
N ILE A 11 -4.99 -11.59 -10.99
CA ILE A 11 -4.30 -12.11 -12.17
C ILE A 11 -3.66 -13.44 -11.75
N ASP A 12 -3.74 -14.44 -12.63
CA ASP A 12 -3.08 -15.75 -12.52
C ASP A 12 -1.62 -15.63 -12.04
N GLU A 13 -1.32 -16.04 -10.79
CA GLU A 13 0.06 -16.11 -10.27
C GLU A 13 0.31 -17.31 -9.32
N GLU A 14 -0.52 -18.37 -9.34
CA GLU A 14 -0.27 -19.57 -8.50
C GLU A 14 0.73 -20.58 -9.09
N GLU A 15 1.20 -20.41 -10.34
CA GLU A 15 2.29 -21.24 -10.89
C GLU A 15 3.67 -20.57 -10.94
N GLU A 16 3.80 -19.30 -10.53
CA GLU A 16 5.09 -18.56 -10.58
C GLU A 16 5.63 -18.10 -9.22
N MET A 17 5.00 -18.51 -8.11
CA MET A 17 5.42 -18.11 -6.75
C MET A 17 6.34 -19.12 -6.05
N ASN A 18 7.24 -19.77 -6.80
CA ASN A 18 8.35 -20.54 -6.22
C ASN A 18 9.74 -20.06 -6.68
N GLN A 19 9.84 -18.88 -7.32
CA GLN A 19 11.12 -18.33 -7.79
C GLN A 19 11.45 -16.88 -7.37
N ARG A 20 10.64 -16.20 -6.55
CA ARG A 20 10.88 -14.79 -6.19
C ARG A 20 11.08 -14.49 -4.70
N THR A 21 11.53 -15.46 -3.91
CA THR A 21 12.00 -15.20 -2.53
C THR A 21 13.47 -14.77 -2.49
N GLN A 22 13.89 -13.84 -3.34
CA GLN A 22 15.12 -13.07 -3.16
C GLN A 22 14.96 -11.72 -3.84
N GLN A 23 14.56 -10.68 -3.10
CA GLN A 23 15.29 -9.40 -3.00
C GLN A 23 14.45 -8.31 -2.30
N GLN A 24 15.05 -7.79 -1.21
CA GLN A 24 15.10 -6.39 -0.78
C GLN A 24 13.82 -5.67 -0.32
N ARG A 25 13.69 -5.60 1.01
CA ARG A 25 13.15 -4.41 1.69
C ARG A 25 14.17 -3.26 1.62
N PRO A 26 13.74 -2.00 1.49
CA PRO A 26 14.60 -0.83 1.52
C PRO A 26 15.05 -0.53 2.95
N SER A 27 16.37 -0.42 3.14
CA SER A 27 17.01 0.08 4.35
C SER A 27 17.19 1.59 4.22
N THR A 28 16.39 2.35 4.96
CA THR A 28 16.70 3.75 5.28
C THR A 28 17.84 3.78 6.28
N HIS A 29 19.07 3.81 5.78
CA HIS A 29 20.20 4.34 6.53
C HIS A 29 21.04 5.19 5.59
N SER A 30 20.72 6.48 5.58
CA SER A 30 21.64 7.52 5.12
C SER A 30 22.88 7.47 5.99
N ARG A 31 23.97 6.91 5.45
CA ARG A 31 25.31 7.17 5.93
C ARG A 31 26.12 7.61 4.72
N SER A 32 26.29 8.93 4.63
CA SER A 32 27.22 9.57 3.73
C SER A 32 28.64 9.10 4.05
N GLY A 33 29.22 8.35 3.11
CA GLY A 33 30.63 8.04 3.02
C GLY A 33 31.15 8.54 1.67
N PRO A 34 32.40 9.00 1.60
CA PRO A 34 32.95 9.71 0.46
C PRO A 34 33.17 8.74 -0.70
N TRP A 35 33.40 9.28 -1.90
CA TRP A 35 33.74 8.60 -3.15
C TRP A 35 32.56 8.42 -4.13
N THR A 36 32.57 9.39 -5.07
CA THR A 36 31.91 9.51 -6.38
C THR A 36 30.39 9.48 -6.42
N SER A 37 29.79 10.57 -5.92
CA SER A 37 28.49 11.05 -6.35
C SER A 37 28.57 11.59 -7.78
N GLU A 38 28.69 10.72 -8.78
CA GLU A 38 28.25 11.10 -10.11
C GLU A 38 26.76 10.81 -10.17
N LEU A 39 25.97 11.89 -10.14
CA LEU A 39 24.52 11.83 -10.23
C LEU A 39 24.15 11.16 -11.55
N LEU A 40 23.87 9.85 -11.48
CA LEU A 40 23.39 9.07 -12.62
C LEU A 40 22.23 9.82 -13.27
N THR A 41 22.44 10.22 -14.53
CA THR A 41 21.47 10.96 -15.32
C THR A 41 20.18 10.16 -15.45
N SER A 42 19.06 10.85 -15.66
CA SER A 42 17.74 10.22 -15.83
C SER A 42 17.75 9.16 -16.94
N GLU A 43 18.58 9.35 -17.95
CA GLU A 43 18.78 8.45 -19.09
C GLU A 43 19.49 7.15 -18.70
N GLU A 44 20.51 7.21 -17.85
CA GLU A 44 21.23 6.03 -17.35
C GLU A 44 20.32 5.19 -16.42
N ARG A 45 19.45 5.88 -15.65
CA ARG A 45 18.44 5.24 -14.80
C ARG A 45 17.37 4.51 -15.63
N ALA A 46 16.95 5.08 -16.75
CA ALA A 46 15.99 4.46 -17.67
C ALA A 46 16.60 3.28 -18.44
N ARG A 47 17.90 3.35 -18.81
CA ARG A 47 18.61 2.22 -19.42
C ARG A 47 18.71 1.02 -18.47
N ARG A 48 19.06 1.24 -17.20
CA ARG A 48 19.14 0.17 -16.20
C ARG A 48 17.79 -0.49 -15.87
N ALA A 49 16.69 0.25 -15.99
CA ALA A 49 15.35 -0.29 -15.76
C ALA A 49 14.90 -1.28 -16.84
N ASN A 50 15.44 -1.18 -18.06
CA ASN A 50 15.07 -2.01 -19.21
C ASN A 50 16.03 -3.17 -19.49
N LEU A 51 17.00 -3.43 -18.61
CA LEU A 51 17.95 -4.54 -18.80
C LEU A 51 17.28 -5.90 -18.61
N SER A 52 17.66 -6.84 -19.46
CA SER A 52 17.26 -8.24 -19.34
C SER A 52 17.74 -8.82 -18.01
N ASN A 53 17.09 -9.88 -17.55
CA ASN A 53 17.43 -10.50 -16.26
C ASN A 53 18.88 -11.06 -16.27
N ALA A 54 19.38 -11.47 -17.44
CA ALA A 54 20.76 -11.92 -17.62
C ALA A 54 21.77 -10.77 -17.41
N ASP A 55 21.50 -9.60 -18.00
CA ASP A 55 22.39 -8.43 -17.89
C ASP A 55 22.42 -7.88 -16.46
N ARG A 56 21.28 -7.88 -15.77
CA ARG A 56 21.19 -7.52 -14.34
C ARG A 56 22.05 -8.43 -13.46
N GLN A 57 22.11 -9.72 -13.76
CA GLN A 57 22.95 -10.67 -13.02
C GLN A 57 24.44 -10.51 -13.33
N VAL A 58 24.80 -10.06 -14.52
CA VAL A 58 26.19 -9.73 -14.88
C VAL A 58 26.64 -8.47 -14.16
N GLU A 59 25.83 -7.40 -14.16
CA GLU A 59 26.14 -6.15 -13.45
C GLU A 59 26.24 -6.36 -11.94
N ALA A 60 25.36 -7.18 -11.36
CA ALA A 60 25.42 -7.54 -9.93
C ALA A 60 26.67 -8.34 -9.56
N ARG A 61 27.16 -9.21 -10.48
CA ARG A 61 28.42 -9.94 -10.28
C ARG A 61 29.63 -8.99 -10.33
N ALA A 62 29.68 -8.12 -11.34
CA ALA A 62 30.73 -7.12 -11.46
C ALA A 62 30.79 -6.17 -10.24
N ALA A 63 29.63 -5.76 -9.71
CA ALA A 63 29.56 -4.93 -8.51
C ALA A 63 30.07 -5.65 -7.24
N ARG A 64 29.82 -6.96 -7.12
CA ARG A 64 30.36 -7.77 -6.02
C ARG A 64 31.87 -7.95 -6.13
N GLU A 65 32.38 -8.22 -7.34
CA GLU A 65 33.82 -8.35 -7.59
C GLU A 65 34.56 -7.04 -7.30
N ALA A 66 33.98 -5.89 -7.68
CA ALA A 66 34.54 -4.57 -7.36
C ALA A 66 34.56 -4.29 -5.85
N TYR A 67 33.51 -4.70 -5.13
CA TYR A 67 33.46 -4.58 -3.67
C TYR A 67 34.50 -5.45 -2.97
N ASP A 68 34.68 -6.69 -3.43
CA ASP A 68 35.67 -7.61 -2.86
C ASP A 68 37.11 -7.14 -3.16
N GLN A 69 37.37 -6.56 -4.34
CA GLN A 69 38.66 -5.91 -4.64
C GLN A 69 38.90 -4.69 -3.73
N ALA A 70 37.89 -3.84 -3.51
CA ALA A 70 38.03 -2.68 -2.62
C ALA A 70 38.27 -3.08 -1.15
N GLN A 71 37.62 -4.14 -0.68
CA GLN A 71 37.89 -4.71 0.65
C GLN A 71 39.31 -5.27 0.76
N SER A 72 39.80 -5.91 -0.30
CA SER A 72 41.15 -6.46 -0.35
C SER A 72 42.22 -5.35 -0.26
N HIS A 73 42.04 -4.25 -1.00
CA HIS A 73 42.92 -3.09 -0.94
C HIS A 73 42.88 -2.35 0.41
N SER A 74 41.71 -2.22 1.04
CA SER A 74 41.58 -1.64 2.38
C SER A 74 42.28 -2.50 3.47
N ARG A 75 42.29 -3.82 3.27
CA ARG A 75 42.95 -4.77 4.18
C ARG A 75 44.47 -4.80 4.00
N GLU A 76 44.99 -4.52 2.81
CA GLU A 76 46.44 -4.33 2.58
C GLU A 76 46.95 -3.00 3.15
N GLU A 77 46.18 -1.92 3.06
CA GLU A 77 46.54 -0.61 3.63
C GLU A 77 46.65 -0.64 5.16
N THR A 78 45.83 -1.45 5.83
CA THR A 78 45.85 -1.58 7.30
C THR A 78 47.03 -2.39 7.82
N TRP A 79 47.67 -3.23 6.99
CA TRP A 79 48.89 -3.96 7.37
C TRP A 79 50.15 -3.09 7.30
N TYR A 80 50.23 -2.11 6.39
CA TYR A 80 51.40 -1.23 6.26
C TYR A 80 51.46 -0.09 7.28
N GLN A 81 50.35 0.30 7.90
CA GLN A 81 50.35 1.35 8.93
C GLN A 81 50.77 0.86 10.34
N ARG A 82 50.71 -0.45 10.62
CA ARG A 82 51.07 -1.00 11.95
C ARG A 82 52.59 -1.08 12.19
N SER A 83 53.41 -0.89 11.17
CA SER A 83 54.87 -1.05 11.26
C SER A 83 55.64 0.24 11.54
N ARG A 84 54.98 1.39 11.74
CA ARG A 84 55.65 2.71 11.80
C ARG A 84 55.65 3.45 13.14
N THR A 85 55.21 2.83 14.25
CA THR A 85 55.17 3.52 15.57
C THR A 85 55.99 2.87 16.69
N HIS A 86 57.16 2.29 16.36
CA HIS A 86 58.14 1.86 17.37
C HIS A 86 59.49 2.58 17.21
N ARG A 87 59.59 3.76 17.84
CA ARG A 87 60.79 4.48 18.36
C ARG A 87 60.29 5.89 18.67
N SER A 88 60.29 6.41 19.90
CA SER A 88 61.39 6.45 20.87
C SER A 88 60.85 6.82 22.27
N SER A 89 61.42 6.22 23.32
CA SER A 89 61.55 6.81 24.68
C SER A 89 62.88 7.60 24.74
N PRO A 90 63.26 8.41 25.78
CA PRO A 90 62.85 8.33 27.20
C PRO A 90 62.70 9.67 28.00
N GLY A 91 62.20 9.59 29.25
CA GLY A 91 62.26 10.70 30.22
C GLY A 91 61.40 10.55 31.49
N THR A 92 62.04 10.03 32.56
CA THR A 92 61.66 9.80 33.98
C THR A 92 61.24 11.07 34.80
N PRO A 93 61.00 11.01 36.14
CA PRO A 93 59.98 10.27 36.93
C PRO A 93 59.31 11.18 38.00
N SER A 94 58.10 10.89 38.49
CA SER A 94 57.67 11.43 39.80
C SER A 94 56.58 10.57 40.42
N GLY A 95 56.82 10.17 41.66
CA GLY A 95 56.09 9.13 42.36
C GLY A 95 54.71 9.53 42.89
N ASN A 96 53.85 8.53 43.04
CA ASN A 96 52.82 8.53 44.07
C ASN A 96 52.47 7.08 44.45
N PRO A 97 52.57 6.68 45.74
CA PRO A 97 52.18 5.35 46.19
C PRO A 97 50.71 5.37 46.65
N GLN A 98 49.80 4.91 45.79
CA GLN A 98 48.46 4.54 46.24
C GLN A 98 48.04 3.24 45.56
N PHE A 99 48.76 2.20 45.96
CA PHE A 99 48.45 0.81 45.70
C PHE A 99 47.30 0.42 46.64
N PHE A 100 46.17 -0.02 46.06
CA PHE A 100 44.97 -0.58 46.71
C PHE A 100 44.04 0.37 47.49
N GLN A 101 42.93 0.77 46.85
CA GLN A 101 41.57 0.60 47.42
C GLN A 101 40.52 0.80 46.32
N GLY A 102 39.62 -0.18 46.16
CA GLY A 102 38.49 -0.13 45.23
C GLY A 102 38.64 -0.98 43.96
N SER A 103 39.10 -2.23 44.09
CA SER A 103 39.02 -3.22 43.00
C SER A 103 37.57 -3.45 42.58
N THR A 104 37.08 -2.71 41.59
CA THR A 104 36.04 -3.25 40.71
C THR A 104 36.74 -4.36 39.92
N GLN A 105 36.60 -5.60 40.39
CA GLN A 105 37.23 -6.72 39.70
C GLN A 105 36.79 -6.71 38.24
N PRO A 106 37.72 -6.67 37.27
CA PRO A 106 37.35 -6.78 35.87
C PRO A 106 36.62 -8.10 35.68
N LYS A 107 35.38 -8.05 35.18
CA LYS A 107 34.57 -9.24 34.92
C LYS A 107 35.41 -10.26 34.18
N THR A 108 35.48 -11.47 34.72
CA THR A 108 36.26 -12.55 34.10
C THR A 108 35.77 -12.79 32.66
N ALA A 109 36.64 -13.24 31.76
CA ALA A 109 36.28 -13.52 30.36
C ALA A 109 35.07 -14.47 30.21
N LYS A 110 34.81 -15.29 31.24
CA LYS A 110 33.64 -16.17 31.34
C LYS A 110 32.36 -15.39 31.66
N GLN A 111 32.42 -14.39 32.54
CA GLN A 111 31.29 -13.52 32.89
C GLN A 111 30.90 -12.57 31.75
N THR A 112 31.88 -12.03 31.01
CA THR A 112 31.59 -11.17 29.83
C THR A 112 30.90 -11.97 28.72
N LYS A 113 31.39 -13.18 28.41
CA LYS A 113 30.77 -14.08 27.42
C LYS A 113 29.35 -14.51 27.82
N GLN A 114 29.10 -14.71 29.12
CA GLN A 114 27.77 -15.06 29.62
C GLN A 114 26.81 -13.86 29.55
N ALA A 115 27.27 -12.64 29.86
CA ALA A 115 26.48 -11.42 29.73
C ALA A 115 26.14 -11.11 28.26
N GLU A 116 27.09 -11.29 27.33
CA GLU A 116 26.85 -11.09 25.90
C GLU A 116 25.86 -12.12 25.34
N LYS A 117 25.97 -13.39 25.75
CA LYS A 117 24.98 -14.43 25.37
C LYS A 117 23.58 -14.11 25.91
N ALA A 118 23.49 -13.57 27.13
CA ALA A 118 22.23 -13.13 27.71
C ALA A 118 21.63 -11.93 26.95
N GLN A 119 22.45 -10.95 26.56
CA GLN A 119 22.00 -9.81 25.74
C GLN A 119 21.47 -10.25 24.38
N ARG A 120 22.20 -11.11 23.65
CA ARG A 120 21.74 -11.63 22.35
C ARG A 120 20.45 -12.46 22.47
N ALA A 121 20.27 -13.18 23.58
CA ALA A 121 19.04 -13.93 23.86
C ALA A 121 17.86 -12.99 24.16
N ALA A 122 18.08 -11.90 24.90
CA ALA A 122 17.07 -10.88 25.15
C ALA A 122 16.67 -10.13 23.87
N GLU A 123 17.65 -9.76 23.03
CA GLU A 123 17.41 -9.11 21.74
C GLU A 123 16.61 -10.02 20.79
N LYS A 124 16.94 -11.33 20.74
CA LYS A 124 16.19 -12.30 19.95
C LYS A 124 14.73 -12.42 20.43
N LYS A 125 14.49 -12.40 21.74
CA LYS A 125 13.13 -12.43 22.32
C LYS A 125 12.35 -11.17 21.96
N HIS A 126 12.94 -9.99 22.14
CA HIS A 126 12.32 -8.72 21.76
C HIS A 126 11.96 -8.68 20.27
N ARG A 127 12.85 -9.19 19.40
CA ARG A 127 12.57 -9.28 17.96
C ARG A 127 11.43 -10.24 17.62
N GLN A 128 11.28 -11.32 18.37
CA GLN A 128 10.16 -12.27 18.19
C GLN A 128 8.85 -11.68 18.70
N GLU A 129 8.88 -10.97 19.82
CA GLU A 129 7.72 -10.27 20.38
C GLU A 129 7.23 -9.18 19.44
N ALA A 130 8.11 -8.31 18.94
CA ALA A 130 7.77 -7.28 17.96
C ALA A 130 7.18 -7.86 16.66
N ARG A 131 7.63 -9.05 16.22
CA ARG A 131 7.02 -9.75 15.07
C ARG A 131 5.61 -10.25 15.38
N ARG A 132 5.39 -10.80 16.58
CA ARG A 132 4.07 -11.28 17.02
C ARG A 132 3.09 -10.12 17.18
N GLU A 133 3.53 -8.99 17.72
CA GLU A 133 2.71 -7.78 17.84
C GLU A 133 2.32 -7.23 16.47
N ALA A 134 3.28 -7.09 15.55
CA ALA A 134 2.99 -6.64 14.19
C ALA A 134 2.04 -7.59 13.44
N GLU A 135 2.17 -8.90 13.62
CA GLU A 135 1.26 -9.89 13.04
C GLU A 135 -0.13 -9.82 13.68
N GLU A 136 -0.22 -9.60 14.98
CA GLU A 136 -1.50 -9.42 15.67
C GLU A 136 -2.20 -8.14 15.23
N GLU A 137 -1.46 -7.04 15.06
CA GLU A 137 -1.97 -5.77 14.55
C GLU A 137 -2.45 -5.91 13.10
N ALA A 138 -1.65 -6.51 12.22
CA ALA A 138 -2.07 -6.81 10.85
C ALA A 138 -3.32 -7.72 10.82
N ARG A 139 -3.43 -8.67 11.75
CA ARG A 139 -4.64 -9.51 11.89
C ARG A 139 -5.85 -8.70 12.37
N LYS A 140 -5.65 -7.75 13.30
CA LYS A 140 -6.72 -6.85 13.77
C LYS A 140 -7.19 -5.94 12.64
N GLU A 141 -6.27 -5.36 11.87
CA GLU A 141 -6.59 -4.57 10.68
C GLU A 141 -7.34 -5.40 9.64
N LYS A 142 -6.85 -6.60 9.32
CA LYS A 142 -7.54 -7.52 8.39
C LYS A 142 -8.96 -7.82 8.87
N LYS A 143 -9.14 -8.13 10.15
CA LYS A 143 -10.48 -8.36 10.73
C LYS A 143 -11.36 -7.11 10.67
N HIS A 144 -10.80 -5.93 10.92
CA HIS A 144 -11.51 -4.66 10.83
C HIS A 144 -12.02 -4.43 9.40
N PHE A 145 -11.19 -4.64 8.39
CA PHE A 145 -11.60 -4.56 6.98
C PHE A 145 -12.63 -5.63 6.60
N GLU A 146 -12.48 -6.87 7.07
CA GLU A 146 -13.48 -7.94 6.85
C GLU A 146 -14.83 -7.64 7.53
N SER A 147 -14.82 -6.89 8.64
CA SER A 147 -16.04 -6.50 9.36
C SER A 147 -16.68 -5.20 8.84
N MET A 148 -15.97 -4.44 8.00
CA MET A 148 -16.43 -3.15 7.53
C MET A 148 -17.55 -3.33 6.50
N THR A 149 -18.63 -2.59 6.67
CA THR A 149 -19.74 -2.56 5.71
C THR A 149 -19.36 -1.77 4.45
N GLN A 150 -20.02 -2.07 3.32
CA GLN A 150 -19.87 -1.29 2.08
C GLN A 150 -20.01 0.22 2.30
N TRP A 151 -20.95 0.60 3.16
CA TRP A 151 -21.28 1.99 3.46
C TRP A 151 -20.20 2.68 4.30
N GLU A 152 -19.61 1.98 5.28
CA GLU A 152 -18.48 2.50 6.06
C GLU A 152 -17.25 2.71 5.19
N TYR A 153 -16.98 1.75 4.29
CA TYR A 153 -15.90 1.89 3.32
C TYR A 153 -16.14 3.10 2.41
N ALA A 154 -17.34 3.23 1.81
CA ALA A 154 -17.67 4.37 0.96
C ALA A 154 -17.57 5.72 1.70
N LYS A 155 -17.94 5.75 2.99
CA LYS A 155 -17.84 6.95 3.82
C LYS A 155 -16.41 7.44 3.95
N GLN A 156 -15.43 6.53 4.04
CA GLN A 156 -14.00 6.89 4.12
C GLN A 156 -13.51 7.63 2.87
N TRP A 157 -14.11 7.36 1.71
CA TRP A 157 -13.73 7.96 0.42
C TRP A 157 -14.63 9.14 0.00
N SER A 158 -15.65 9.48 0.79
CA SER A 158 -16.68 10.49 0.45
C SER A 158 -16.12 11.83 -0.06
N THR A 159 -15.05 12.36 0.53
CA THR A 159 -14.43 13.62 0.09
C THR A 159 -13.75 13.48 -1.27
N SER A 160 -13.04 12.38 -1.50
CA SER A 160 -12.39 12.08 -2.79
C SER A 160 -13.42 11.81 -3.88
N ASP A 161 -14.48 11.06 -3.54
CA ASP A 161 -15.59 10.74 -4.43
C ASP A 161 -16.35 12.01 -4.82
N ARG A 162 -16.62 12.91 -3.86
CA ARG A 162 -17.22 14.23 -4.14
C ARG A 162 -16.33 15.07 -5.06
N ALA A 163 -15.02 15.08 -4.85
CA ALA A 163 -14.09 15.84 -5.70
C ALA A 163 -14.05 15.29 -7.13
N THR A 164 -14.13 13.97 -7.30
CA THR A 164 -13.98 13.30 -8.60
C THR A 164 -15.29 13.28 -9.39
N TYR A 165 -16.40 12.94 -8.73
CA TYR A 165 -17.69 12.67 -9.36
C TYR A 165 -18.76 13.71 -9.03
N GLY A 166 -18.46 14.73 -8.21
CA GLY A 166 -19.43 15.72 -7.75
C GLY A 166 -20.15 16.45 -8.86
N ASN A 167 -19.43 16.88 -9.90
CA ASN A 167 -20.06 17.56 -11.04
C ASN A 167 -21.05 16.64 -11.77
N ALA A 168 -20.70 15.36 -11.96
CA ALA A 168 -21.60 14.39 -12.58
C ALA A 168 -22.85 14.14 -11.73
N PHE A 169 -22.68 14.07 -10.40
CA PHE A 169 -23.81 13.98 -9.48
C PHE A 169 -24.71 15.21 -9.53
N ASP A 170 -24.13 16.41 -9.52
CA ASP A 170 -24.90 17.66 -9.48
C ASP A 170 -25.72 17.85 -10.77
N GLU A 171 -25.12 17.54 -11.94
CA GLU A 171 -25.82 17.51 -13.24
C GLU A 171 -26.95 16.47 -13.27
N PHE A 172 -26.69 15.25 -12.79
CA PHE A 172 -27.70 14.20 -12.68
C PHE A 172 -28.82 14.60 -11.73
N SER A 173 -28.49 15.10 -10.54
CA SER A 173 -29.46 15.46 -9.50
C SER A 173 -30.36 16.61 -9.96
N ALA A 174 -29.79 17.64 -10.59
CA ALA A 174 -30.53 18.76 -11.14
C ALA A 174 -31.46 18.32 -12.28
N SER A 175 -30.96 17.54 -13.24
CA SER A 175 -31.79 17.02 -14.34
C SER A 175 -32.88 16.07 -13.84
N ALA A 176 -32.59 15.23 -12.85
CA ALA A 176 -33.55 14.35 -12.19
C ALA A 176 -34.63 15.12 -11.42
N ALA A 177 -34.26 16.21 -10.74
CA ALA A 177 -35.24 17.04 -10.03
C ALA A 177 -36.18 17.71 -11.04
N ALA A 178 -35.61 18.31 -12.08
CA ALA A 178 -36.37 18.93 -13.16
C ALA A 178 -37.31 17.95 -13.86
N PHE A 179 -36.82 16.75 -14.20
CA PHE A 179 -37.60 15.71 -14.86
C PHE A 179 -38.77 15.20 -14.00
N ILE A 180 -38.57 15.05 -12.68
CA ILE A 180 -39.64 14.55 -11.81
C ILE A 180 -40.71 15.59 -11.57
N THR A 181 -40.34 16.87 -11.55
CA THR A 181 -41.32 17.96 -11.53
C THR A 181 -42.06 18.06 -12.86
N ASP A 182 -41.36 17.85 -13.97
CA ASP A 182 -41.87 18.00 -15.33
C ASP A 182 -41.42 16.83 -16.22
N ASN A 183 -42.30 15.82 -16.30
CA ASN A 183 -42.04 14.55 -17.01
C ASN A 183 -41.97 14.71 -18.55
N THR A 184 -42.12 15.92 -19.08
CA THR A 184 -41.95 16.22 -20.51
C THR A 184 -40.49 16.50 -20.88
N ARG A 185 -39.64 16.74 -19.88
CA ARG A 185 -38.21 16.97 -20.08
C ARG A 185 -37.48 15.69 -20.44
N GLU A 186 -36.25 15.85 -20.94
CA GLU A 186 -35.37 14.72 -21.19
C GLU A 186 -35.12 13.92 -19.89
N PHE A 187 -35.09 12.60 -20.02
CA PHE A 187 -34.72 11.72 -18.93
C PHE A 187 -33.28 12.03 -18.46
N PRO A 188 -32.99 12.00 -17.15
CA PRO A 188 -31.68 12.38 -16.62
C PRO A 188 -30.55 11.58 -17.25
N ARG A 189 -29.54 12.29 -17.74
CA ARG A 189 -28.38 11.68 -18.37
C ARG A 189 -27.36 11.32 -17.29
N LEU A 190 -26.88 10.09 -17.34
CA LEU A 190 -25.81 9.59 -16.49
C LEU A 190 -24.50 9.65 -17.28
N LYS A 191 -23.42 10.08 -16.61
CA LYS A 191 -22.11 10.19 -17.24
C LYS A 191 -21.49 8.80 -17.35
N LYS A 192 -20.93 8.50 -18.53
CA LYS A 192 -20.17 7.28 -18.76
C LYS A 192 -18.76 7.46 -18.23
N HIS A 193 -18.31 6.52 -17.40
CA HIS A 193 -16.97 6.52 -16.82
C HIS A 193 -16.10 5.39 -17.38
N GLY A 194 -16.71 4.43 -18.08
CA GLY A 194 -16.04 3.21 -18.53
C GLY A 194 -15.95 2.21 -17.38
N CYS A 195 -16.41 0.99 -17.63
CA CYS A 195 -16.36 -0.08 -16.64
C CYS A 195 -15.61 -1.29 -17.17
N ALA A 196 -14.64 -1.77 -16.38
CA ALA A 196 -13.85 -2.98 -16.65
C ALA A 196 -14.01 -4.03 -15.53
N ARG A 197 -15.06 -3.92 -14.70
CA ARG A 197 -15.30 -4.83 -13.58
C ARG A 197 -16.02 -6.11 -14.04
N ASN A 198 -15.64 -7.26 -13.49
CA ASN A 198 -16.10 -8.58 -13.94
C ASN A 198 -17.59 -8.88 -13.68
N ASN A 199 -18.22 -8.22 -12.69
CA ASN A 199 -19.64 -8.38 -12.37
C ASN A 199 -20.52 -7.23 -12.92
N CYS A 200 -20.06 -6.57 -13.98
CA CYS A 200 -20.74 -5.41 -14.54
C CYS A 200 -22.10 -5.78 -15.18
N VAL A 201 -23.20 -5.35 -14.55
CA VAL A 201 -24.52 -5.32 -15.19
C VAL A 201 -24.69 -3.99 -15.94
N GLN A 202 -24.82 -4.08 -17.26
CA GLN A 202 -25.05 -2.95 -18.16
C GLN A 202 -26.54 -2.78 -18.44
N GLY A 203 -27.04 -1.54 -18.32
CA GLY A 203 -28.34 -1.16 -18.85
C GLY A 203 -28.26 -0.91 -20.35
N GLU A 204 -29.11 -1.57 -21.11
CA GLU A 204 -29.17 -1.44 -22.57
C GLU A 204 -29.80 -0.10 -22.99
N ILE A 205 -30.68 0.47 -22.16
CA ILE A 205 -31.55 1.58 -22.53
C ILE A 205 -30.91 2.92 -22.18
N LEU A 206 -30.36 3.03 -20.97
CA LEU A 206 -29.60 4.19 -20.50
C LEU A 206 -28.14 4.10 -20.96
N GLY A 207 -27.69 2.92 -21.42
CA GLY A 207 -26.36 2.70 -21.96
C GLY A 207 -25.25 2.91 -20.93
N VAL A 208 -25.58 2.73 -19.64
CA VAL A 208 -24.68 2.83 -18.49
C VAL A 208 -24.79 1.59 -17.64
N CYS A 209 -23.73 1.24 -16.92
CA CYS A 209 -23.76 0.14 -15.97
C CYS A 209 -24.02 0.57 -14.54
N HIS A 210 -24.35 -0.39 -13.67
CA HIS A 210 -24.59 -0.10 -12.25
C HIS A 210 -23.36 0.51 -11.56
N HIS A 211 -22.14 0.20 -12.01
CA HIS A 211 -20.92 0.82 -11.50
C HIS A 211 -20.83 2.31 -11.87
N GLU A 212 -21.23 2.70 -13.07
CA GLU A 212 -21.25 4.12 -13.48
C GLU A 212 -22.33 4.89 -12.72
N VAL A 213 -23.47 4.25 -12.47
CA VAL A 213 -24.51 4.78 -11.58
C VAL A 213 -23.95 4.94 -10.17
N GLU A 214 -23.25 3.93 -9.64
CA GLU A 214 -22.62 3.98 -8.32
C GLU A 214 -21.63 5.15 -8.21
N LEU A 215 -20.72 5.30 -9.19
CA LEU A 215 -19.75 6.40 -9.22
C LEU A 215 -20.43 7.76 -9.24
N THR A 216 -21.48 7.92 -10.06
CA THR A 216 -22.27 9.15 -10.10
C THR A 216 -22.89 9.44 -8.74
N LEU A 217 -23.53 8.46 -8.10
CA LEU A 217 -24.20 8.62 -6.80
C LEU A 217 -23.21 8.85 -5.64
N ARG A 218 -22.01 8.28 -5.71
CA ARG A 218 -20.90 8.56 -4.78
C ARG A 218 -20.46 10.03 -4.83
N GLY A 219 -20.60 10.68 -5.99
CA GLY A 219 -20.40 12.12 -6.16
C GLY A 219 -21.30 13.00 -5.29
N SER A 220 -22.34 12.46 -4.64
CA SER A 220 -23.11 13.19 -3.63
C SER A 220 -22.28 13.64 -2.42
N GLY A 221 -21.18 12.94 -2.11
CA GLY A 221 -20.45 13.11 -0.86
C GLY A 221 -21.17 12.54 0.38
N VAL A 222 -22.40 12.04 0.21
CA VAL A 222 -23.21 11.40 1.26
C VAL A 222 -23.75 10.08 0.70
N PHE A 223 -22.85 9.12 0.49
CA PHE A 223 -23.17 7.80 -0.03
C PHE A 223 -23.46 6.83 1.12
N ASP A 224 -24.69 6.87 1.64
CA ASP A 224 -25.16 5.99 2.69
C ASP A 224 -26.37 5.15 2.23
N GLU A 225 -26.68 4.10 2.99
CA GLU A 225 -27.78 3.19 2.69
C GLU A 225 -29.13 3.92 2.60
N LYS A 226 -29.31 4.95 3.44
CA LYS A 226 -30.54 5.75 3.49
C LYS A 226 -30.74 6.57 2.22
N MET A 227 -29.68 7.21 1.73
CA MET A 227 -29.69 7.96 0.47
C MET A 227 -29.98 7.02 -0.70
N MET A 228 -29.30 5.87 -0.77
CA MET A 228 -29.51 4.90 -1.84
C MET A 228 -30.94 4.35 -1.86
N LYS A 229 -31.51 4.01 -0.71
CA LYS A 229 -32.92 3.59 -0.61
C LYS A 229 -33.89 4.69 -1.05
N LYS A 230 -33.61 5.95 -0.71
CA LYS A 230 -34.43 7.09 -1.13
C LYS A 230 -34.38 7.28 -2.64
N GLU A 231 -33.19 7.23 -3.23
CA GLU A 231 -33.01 7.38 -4.67
C GLU A 231 -33.65 6.21 -5.42
N ARG A 232 -33.50 4.97 -4.93
CA ARG A 232 -34.24 3.81 -5.47
C ARG A 232 -35.75 4.05 -5.50
N LEU A 233 -36.35 4.47 -4.39
CA LEU A 233 -37.80 4.68 -4.30
C LEU A 233 -38.29 5.81 -5.21
N ARG A 234 -37.42 6.78 -5.54
CA ARG A 234 -37.71 7.87 -6.47
C ARG A 234 -37.97 7.35 -7.89
N TRP A 235 -37.27 6.28 -8.28
CA TRP A 235 -37.35 5.64 -9.59
C TRP A 235 -38.27 4.41 -9.64
N HIS A 236 -39.02 4.14 -8.58
CA HIS A 236 -39.89 2.95 -8.50
C HIS A 236 -40.89 2.89 -9.66
N PRO A 237 -41.04 1.73 -10.33
CA PRO A 237 -41.88 1.60 -11.54
C PRO A 237 -43.33 2.05 -11.32
N ASP A 238 -43.91 1.82 -10.13
CA ASP A 238 -45.27 2.27 -9.80
C ASP A 238 -45.51 3.78 -9.99
N ARG A 239 -44.48 4.63 -9.86
CA ARG A 239 -44.59 6.08 -10.09
C ARG A 239 -44.67 6.46 -11.57
N TRP A 240 -44.34 5.52 -12.44
CA TRP A 240 -44.20 5.72 -13.87
C TRP A 240 -45.13 4.83 -14.69
N THR A 241 -46.04 4.10 -14.04
CA THR A 241 -47.04 3.23 -14.69
C THR A 241 -47.81 3.98 -15.78
N GLY A 242 -47.82 3.42 -16.99
CA GLY A 242 -48.55 3.96 -18.14
C GLY A 242 -47.83 5.06 -18.91
N LYS A 243 -46.56 5.38 -18.56
CA LYS A 243 -45.76 6.41 -19.25
C LYS A 243 -44.84 5.85 -20.35
N GLY A 244 -45.13 4.66 -20.87
CA GLY A 244 -44.41 4.04 -22.00
C GLY A 244 -42.90 3.99 -21.78
N ASP A 245 -42.14 4.58 -22.70
CA ASP A 245 -40.67 4.61 -22.68
C ASP A 245 -40.07 5.16 -21.38
N LEU A 246 -40.74 6.12 -20.72
CA LEU A 246 -40.26 6.68 -19.45
C LEU A 246 -40.32 5.64 -18.33
N GLN A 247 -41.36 4.80 -18.33
CA GLN A 247 -41.48 3.71 -17.36
C GLN A 247 -40.35 2.71 -17.53
N ILE A 248 -39.99 2.40 -18.77
CA ILE A 248 -38.92 1.46 -19.10
C ILE A 248 -37.57 2.03 -18.63
N LYS A 249 -37.27 3.30 -18.94
CA LYS A 249 -36.04 3.98 -18.48
C LYS A 249 -35.94 4.08 -16.96
N ALA A 250 -37.04 4.44 -16.29
CA ALA A 250 -37.08 4.51 -14.83
C ALA A 250 -36.90 3.13 -14.19
N ASN A 251 -37.50 2.09 -14.77
CA ASN A 251 -37.35 0.71 -14.30
C ASN A 251 -35.91 0.21 -14.45
N GLU A 252 -35.23 0.50 -15.56
CA GLU A 252 -33.81 0.16 -15.71
C GLU A 252 -32.95 0.85 -14.65
N LEU A 253 -33.12 2.17 -14.46
CA LEU A 253 -32.39 2.90 -13.42
C LEU A 253 -32.67 2.33 -12.01
N PHE A 254 -33.92 1.98 -11.72
CA PHE A 254 -34.30 1.32 -10.48
C PHE A 254 -33.57 0.00 -10.27
N GLN A 255 -33.48 -0.86 -11.30
CA GLN A 255 -32.78 -2.14 -11.21
C GLN A 255 -31.28 -1.97 -11.00
N LEU A 256 -30.65 -1.02 -11.69
CA LEU A 256 -29.23 -0.70 -11.49
C LEU A 256 -28.97 -0.22 -10.06
N ILE A 257 -29.82 0.64 -9.50
CA ILE A 257 -29.71 1.10 -8.11
C ILE A 257 -29.97 -0.03 -7.11
N GLN A 258 -30.97 -0.88 -7.36
CA GLN A 258 -31.25 -2.06 -6.55
C GLN A 258 -30.02 -2.98 -6.48
N ARG A 259 -29.35 -3.21 -7.61
CA ARG A 259 -28.15 -4.03 -7.68
C ARG A 259 -27.02 -3.47 -6.81
N ILE A 260 -26.87 -2.14 -6.74
CA ILE A 260 -25.88 -1.49 -5.87
C ILE A 260 -26.21 -1.70 -4.39
N ILE A 261 -27.50 -1.66 -4.02
CA ILE A 261 -27.96 -1.82 -2.63
C ILE A 261 -27.84 -3.27 -2.16
N ASP A 262 -28.22 -4.23 -3.00
CA ASP A 262 -28.11 -5.66 -2.67
C ASP A 262 -26.65 -6.11 -2.53
N GLY A 263 -25.72 -5.32 -3.06
CA GLY A 263 -24.32 -5.64 -3.15
C GLY A 263 -24.07 -6.78 -4.14
N ASP A 264 -22.80 -7.00 -4.47
CA ASP A 264 -22.42 -8.11 -5.31
C ASP A 264 -22.51 -9.43 -4.52
N VAL A 265 -23.68 -10.08 -4.57
CA VAL A 265 -23.93 -11.38 -3.93
C VAL A 265 -22.97 -12.48 -4.42
N ASN A 266 -22.30 -12.29 -5.57
CA ASN A 266 -21.45 -13.27 -6.23
C ASN A 266 -20.00 -12.80 -6.51
N ALA A 267 -19.53 -11.70 -5.91
CA ALA A 267 -18.11 -11.33 -5.95
C ALA A 267 -17.29 -12.15 -4.94
#